data_AF-A0A317T963-F1
#
_entry.id   AF-A0A317T963-F1
#
_cell.length_a   1.000
_cell.length_b   1.000
_cell.length_c   1.000
_cell.angle_alpha   90.00
_cell.angle_beta   90.00
_cell.angle_gamma   90.00
#
_symmetry.space_group_name_H-M   'P 1'
#
loop_
_entity.id
_entity.type
_entity.pdbx_description
1 polymer ?
#
loop_
_entity_poly.entity_id
_entity_poly.type
_entity_poly.pdbx_seq_one_letter_code
_entity_poly.pdbx_strand_id
1 'polypeptide(L)'
;MEIVEQVETMLGVAEIPYELAVTEETSAIPVPEKVFNSMRKCNAAVIIVSVDEEPTEDKMPSINQNVLIEIGAAFVLYNKKVILLWDKRIPVPSNLQGLYRSEFEGDELSWKAGMKLMTALKDFQNA
;
A
#
# COMPACT_ATOMS: atom_id res chain seq x y z
N MET A 1 -6.71 -10.29 3.08
CA MET A 1 -7.49 -9.42 2.17
C MET A 1 -8.38 -8.40 2.91
N GLU A 2 -8.66 -8.59 4.21
CA GLU A 2 -9.60 -7.72 4.95
C GLU A 2 -9.19 -6.24 5.03
N ILE A 3 -7.88 -5.93 5.08
CA ILE A 3 -7.38 -4.55 5.05
C ILE A 3 -7.75 -3.86 3.73
N VAL A 4 -7.70 -4.57 2.59
CA VAL A 4 -8.08 -4.03 1.28
C VAL A 4 -9.56 -3.67 1.29
N GLU A 5 -10.41 -4.58 1.77
CA GLU A 5 -11.86 -4.36 1.85
C GLU A 5 -12.23 -3.18 2.76
N GLN A 6 -11.52 -3.01 3.88
CA GLN A 6 -11.70 -1.86 4.76
C GLN A 6 -11.33 -0.54 4.06
N VAL A 7 -10.24 -0.52 3.29
CA VAL A 7 -9.83 0.66 2.51
C VAL A 7 -10.82 0.95 1.39
N GLU A 8 -11.28 -0.07 0.65
CA GLU A 8 -12.30 0.08 -0.40
C GLU A 8 -13.62 0.61 0.18
N THR A 9 -14.02 0.14 1.35
CA THR A 9 -15.20 0.65 2.08
C THR A 9 -15.03 2.13 2.42
N MET A 10 -13.87 2.53 2.94
CA MET A 10 -13.56 3.93 3.24
C MET A 10 -13.60 4.82 1.99
N LEU A 11 -13.01 4.36 0.88
CA LEU A 11 -13.04 5.07 -0.40
C LEU A 11 -14.47 5.19 -0.94
N GLY A 12 -15.28 4.14 -0.81
CA GLY A 12 -16.68 4.13 -1.22
C GLY A 12 -17.54 5.09 -0.41
N VAL A 13 -17.38 5.12 0.92
CA VAL A 13 -18.08 6.07 1.80
C VAL A 13 -17.69 7.52 1.49
N ALA A 14 -16.45 7.75 1.07
CA ALA A 14 -15.95 9.07 0.69
C ALA A 14 -16.19 9.42 -0.80
N GLU A 15 -16.87 8.54 -1.55
CA GLU A 15 -17.17 8.68 -2.97
C GLU A 15 -15.91 8.95 -3.83
N ILE A 16 -14.77 8.34 -3.46
CA ILE A 16 -13.50 8.46 -4.16
C ILE A 16 -13.39 7.36 -5.22
N PRO A 17 -13.32 7.70 -6.53
CA PRO A 17 -13.06 6.69 -7.55
C PRO A 17 -11.63 6.13 -7.39
N TYR A 18 -11.47 4.82 -7.53
CA TYR A 18 -10.19 4.14 -7.37
C TYR A 18 -10.00 3.03 -8.40
N GLU A 19 -8.76 2.60 -8.56
CA GLU A 19 -8.36 1.41 -9.34
C GLU A 19 -7.64 0.45 -8.41
N LEU A 20 -8.11 -0.80 -8.31
CA LEU A 20 -7.46 -1.85 -7.53
C LEU A 20 -6.46 -2.64 -8.40
N ALA A 21 -5.21 -2.68 -7.97
CA ALA A 21 -4.18 -3.55 -8.53
C ALA A 21 -3.57 -4.38 -7.39
N VAL A 22 -3.57 -5.70 -7.56
CA VAL A 22 -2.99 -6.67 -6.62
C VAL A 22 -1.78 -7.31 -7.29
N THR A 23 -0.63 -7.28 -6.60
CA THR A 23 0.61 -7.92 -7.02
C THR A 23 0.94 -9.02 -6.02
N GLU A 24 0.92 -10.28 -6.47
CA GLU A 24 1.46 -11.40 -5.72
C GLU A 24 2.97 -11.54 -5.99
N GLU A 25 3.74 -11.99 -5.01
CA GLU A 25 5.18 -12.22 -5.18
C GLU A 25 5.45 -13.30 -6.23
N THR A 26 5.65 -12.89 -7.48
CA THR A 26 6.09 -13.78 -8.56
C THR A 26 7.53 -13.48 -8.94
N SER A 27 8.38 -14.51 -8.91
CA SER A 27 9.84 -14.39 -8.99
C SER A 27 10.40 -14.17 -10.40
N ALA A 28 9.56 -13.94 -11.42
CA ALA A 28 10.00 -14.02 -12.82
C ALA A 28 9.49 -12.92 -13.76
N ILE A 29 8.59 -12.03 -13.33
CA ILE A 29 7.98 -11.05 -14.23
C ILE A 29 8.32 -9.64 -13.75
N PRO A 30 8.94 -8.77 -14.59
CA PRO A 30 9.09 -7.35 -14.27
C PRO A 30 7.72 -6.74 -13.98
N VAL A 31 7.68 -5.78 -13.04
CA VAL A 31 6.48 -5.08 -12.54
C VAL A 31 5.33 -5.11 -13.55
N PRO A 32 4.17 -5.71 -13.24
CA PRO A 32 3.13 -5.96 -14.23
C PRO A 32 2.73 -4.65 -14.93
N GLU A 33 2.74 -4.60 -16.27
CA GLU A 33 2.28 -3.43 -17.03
C GLU A 33 0.90 -2.93 -16.57
N LYS A 34 0.07 -3.86 -16.10
CA LYS A 34 -1.23 -3.59 -15.48
C LYS A 34 -1.12 -2.60 -14.30
N VAL A 35 -0.15 -2.77 -13.41
CA VAL A 35 0.04 -1.90 -12.23
C VAL A 35 0.40 -0.48 -12.69
N PHE A 36 1.35 -0.34 -13.61
CA PHE A 36 1.72 0.97 -14.16
C PHE A 36 0.57 1.65 -14.90
N ASN A 37 -0.22 0.88 -15.66
CA ASN A 37 -1.39 1.41 -16.35
C ASN A 37 -2.47 1.89 -15.38
N SER A 38 -2.74 1.14 -14.31
CA SER A 38 -3.62 1.59 -13.22
C SER A 38 -3.05 2.85 -12.56
N MET A 39 -1.75 2.90 -12.30
CA MET A 39 -1.12 4.07 -11.69
C MET A 39 -1.32 5.35 -12.53
N ARG A 40 -1.17 5.26 -13.85
CA ARG A 40 -1.36 6.43 -14.74
C ARG A 40 -2.78 6.99 -14.76
N LYS A 41 -3.78 6.23 -14.31
CA LYS A 41 -5.18 6.68 -14.21
C LYS A 41 -5.48 7.39 -12.89
N CYS A 42 -4.59 7.30 -11.90
CA CYS A 42 -4.77 7.86 -10.58
C CYS A 42 -3.91 9.11 -10.37
N ASN A 43 -4.21 9.88 -9.32
CA ASN A 43 -3.45 11.06 -8.91
C ASN A 43 -2.75 10.90 -7.54
N ALA A 44 -3.02 9.78 -6.86
CA ALA A 44 -2.48 9.39 -5.56
C ALA A 44 -2.49 7.86 -5.45
N ALA A 45 -1.81 7.31 -4.45
CA ALA A 45 -1.85 5.88 -4.16
C ALA A 45 -2.02 5.58 -2.67
N VAL A 46 -2.78 4.51 -2.39
CA VAL A 46 -2.72 3.76 -1.14
C VAL A 46 -2.07 2.43 -1.46
N ILE A 47 -0.92 2.15 -0.83
CA ILE A 47 -0.19 0.90 -1.03
C ILE A 47 -0.25 0.11 0.26
N ILE A 48 -0.82 -1.08 0.20
CA ILE A 48 -0.92 -2.01 1.33
C ILE A 48 0.17 -3.06 1.14
N VAL A 49 1.04 -3.19 2.14
CA VAL A 49 2.08 -4.22 2.18
C VAL A 49 1.75 -5.13 3.35
N SER A 50 1.32 -6.35 3.04
CA SER A 50 0.87 -7.37 3.99
C SER A 50 1.58 -8.69 3.77
N VAL A 51 1.57 -9.54 4.78
CA VAL A 51 1.98 -10.95 4.64
C VAL A 51 0.78 -11.78 4.18
N ASP A 52 1.01 -12.71 3.26
CA ASP A 52 -0.03 -13.66 2.83
C ASP A 52 -0.10 -14.88 3.78
N GLU A 53 1.01 -15.22 4.44
CA GLU A 53 1.14 -16.33 5.39
C GLU A 53 1.67 -15.84 6.74
N GLU A 54 1.32 -16.52 7.83
CA GLU A 54 1.88 -16.19 9.15
C GLU A 54 3.40 -16.43 9.17
N PRO A 55 4.18 -15.50 9.77
CA PRO A 55 5.62 -15.70 9.94
C PRO A 55 5.90 -16.99 10.73
N THR A 56 6.84 -17.80 10.25
CA THR A 56 7.38 -18.93 11.01
C THR A 56 8.82 -18.64 11.41
N GLU A 57 9.35 -19.31 12.45
CA GLU A 57 10.74 -19.10 12.92
C GLU A 57 11.78 -19.25 11.80
N ASP A 58 11.51 -20.11 10.81
CA ASP A 58 12.41 -20.40 9.69
C ASP A 58 12.24 -19.45 8.49
N LYS A 59 11.11 -18.72 8.40
CA LYS A 59 10.78 -17.88 7.24
C LYS A 59 10.19 -16.55 7.70
N MET A 60 11.09 -15.59 7.94
CA MET A 60 10.66 -14.20 8.13
C MET A 60 10.08 -13.66 6.82
N PRO A 61 8.94 -12.96 6.88
CA PRO A 61 8.39 -12.30 5.71
C PRO A 61 9.34 -11.20 5.25
N SER A 62 9.55 -11.09 3.95
CA SER A 62 10.39 -10.07 3.34
C SER A 62 9.70 -9.59 2.08
N ILE A 63 9.85 -8.30 1.76
CA ILE A 63 9.38 -7.80 0.47
C ILE A 63 10.43 -8.10 -0.62
N ASN A 64 9.97 -8.52 -1.79
CA ASN A 64 10.84 -8.62 -2.95
C ASN A 64 11.16 -7.26 -3.60
N GLN A 65 12.07 -7.27 -4.58
CA GLN A 65 12.54 -6.08 -5.28
C GLN A 65 11.46 -5.42 -6.16
N ASN A 66 10.49 -6.18 -6.68
CA ASN A 66 9.44 -5.62 -7.53
C ASN A 66 8.53 -4.68 -6.74
N VAL A 67 8.14 -5.08 -5.52
CA VAL A 67 7.34 -4.23 -4.61
C VAL A 67 8.07 -2.93 -4.28
N LEU A 68 9.38 -2.99 -4.05
CA LEU A 68 10.21 -1.79 -3.83
C LEU A 68 10.20 -0.84 -5.03
N ILE A 69 10.26 -1.37 -6.24
CA ILE A 69 10.20 -0.58 -7.47
C ILE A 69 8.83 0.09 -7.61
N GLU A 70 7.74 -0.63 -7.34
CA GLU A 70 6.37 -0.10 -7.38
C GLU A 70 6.17 1.05 -6.38
N ILE A 71 6.62 0.87 -5.14
CA ILE A 71 6.57 1.92 -4.12
C ILE A 71 7.36 3.14 -4.60
N GLY A 72 8.61 2.95 -5.02
CA GLY A 72 9.45 4.04 -5.52
C GLY A 72 8.82 4.78 -6.69
N ALA A 73 8.26 4.06 -7.66
CA ALA A 73 7.57 4.63 -8.81
C ALA A 73 6.35 5.46 -8.41
N ALA A 74 5.53 4.98 -7.48
CA ALA A 74 4.37 5.72 -6.98
C ALA A 74 4.77 7.04 -6.31
N PHE A 75 5.82 7.05 -5.50
CA PHE A 75 6.30 8.27 -4.85
C PHE A 75 6.77 9.34 -5.84
N VAL A 76 7.44 8.91 -6.91
CA VAL A 76 7.87 9.81 -8.00
C VAL A 76 6.67 10.28 -8.82
N LEU A 77 5.79 9.36 -9.23
CA LEU A 77 4.67 9.65 -10.12
C LEU A 77 3.64 10.59 -9.48
N TYR A 78 3.33 10.39 -8.20
CA TYR A 78 2.27 11.15 -7.51
C TYR A 78 2.79 12.30 -6.67
N ASN A 79 4.04 12.73 -6.87
CA ASN A 79 4.65 13.82 -6.11
C ASN A 79 4.45 13.63 -4.58
N LYS A 80 4.71 12.42 -4.08
CA LYS A 80 4.53 12.01 -2.68
C LYS A 80 3.09 11.96 -2.14
N LYS A 81 2.04 12.08 -2.98
CA LYS A 81 0.65 11.75 -2.61
C LYS A 81 0.46 10.22 -2.50
N VAL A 82 1.20 9.61 -1.57
CA VAL A 82 1.23 8.15 -1.35
C VAL A 82 1.04 7.86 0.13
N ILE A 83 0.15 6.94 0.44
CA ILE A 83 -0.09 6.42 1.78
C ILE A 83 0.40 4.96 1.79
N LEU A 84 1.39 4.68 2.63
CA LEU A 84 1.85 3.31 2.87
C LEU A 84 1.14 2.75 4.10
N LEU A 85 0.39 1.66 3.91
CA LEU A 85 -0.14 0.82 4.98
C LEU A 85 0.76 -0.40 5.10
N TRP A 86 1.36 -0.60 6.27
CA TRP A 86 2.44 -1.55 6.45
C TRP A 86 2.15 -2.55 7.56
N ASP A 87 2.20 -3.84 7.24
CA ASP A 87 2.13 -4.90 8.24
C ASP A 87 3.42 -4.94 9.07
N LYS A 88 3.29 -4.74 10.38
CA LYS A 88 4.43 -4.70 11.33
C LYS A 88 5.25 -5.98 11.34
N ARG A 89 4.66 -7.11 10.91
CA ARG A 89 5.36 -8.39 10.80
C ARG A 89 6.46 -8.36 9.74
N ILE A 90 6.39 -7.43 8.78
CA ILE A 90 7.37 -7.26 7.70
C ILE A 90 8.45 -6.27 8.13
N PRO A 91 9.73 -6.67 8.20
CA PRO A 91 10.83 -5.74 8.46
C PRO A 91 10.90 -4.66 7.38
N VAL A 92 10.93 -3.39 7.80
CA VAL A 92 10.99 -2.25 6.88
C VAL A 92 12.42 -2.09 6.34
N PRO A 93 12.64 -2.20 5.02
CA PRO A 93 13.97 -2.05 4.46
C PRO A 93 14.48 -0.61 4.58
N SER A 94 15.81 -0.45 4.63
CA SER A 94 16.47 0.84 4.88
C SER A 94 16.08 1.95 3.90
N ASN A 95 15.82 1.60 2.64
CA ASN A 95 15.37 2.53 1.60
C ASN A 95 13.93 3.06 1.80
N LEU A 96 13.11 2.41 2.64
CA LEU A 96 11.76 2.85 2.97
C LEU A 96 11.64 3.47 4.37
N GLN A 97 12.70 3.41 5.20
CA GLN A 97 12.63 3.85 6.61
C GLN A 97 12.24 5.33 6.76
N GLY A 98 12.67 6.19 5.83
CA GLY A 98 12.35 7.63 5.82
C GLY A 98 10.99 8.00 5.24
N LEU A 99 10.22 7.03 4.74
CA LEU A 99 8.89 7.26 4.18
C LEU A 99 7.83 7.17 5.28
N TYR A 100 6.83 8.05 5.20
CA TYR A 100 5.68 7.97 6.09
C TYR A 100 4.89 6.70 5.81
N ARG A 101 4.63 5.93 6.86
CA ARG A 101 3.84 4.70 6.84
C ARG A 101 2.92 4.63 8.04
N SER A 102 1.72 4.12 7.85
CA SER A 102 0.82 3.74 8.93
C SER A 102 0.89 2.24 9.10
N GLU A 103 1.22 1.81 10.30
CA GLU A 103 1.47 0.40 10.60
C GLU A 103 0.20 -0.28 11.12
N PHE A 104 -0.03 -1.53 10.70
CA PHE A 104 -1.09 -2.41 11.20
C PHE A 104 -0.53 -3.80 11.50
N GLU A 105 -1.31 -4.63 12.17
CA GLU A 105 -0.96 -6.02 12.48
C GLU A 105 -2.23 -6.85 12.48
N GLY A 106 -2.17 -8.03 11.87
CA GLY A 106 -3.36 -8.85 11.60
C GLY A 106 -4.21 -8.26 10.48
N ASP A 107 -5.51 -8.39 10.61
CA ASP A 107 -6.45 -8.17 9.51
C ASP A 107 -7.28 -6.89 9.64
N GLU A 108 -7.07 -6.09 10.70
CA GLU A 108 -7.82 -4.87 10.97
C GLU A 108 -6.97 -3.60 11.04
N LEU A 109 -7.46 -2.53 10.41
CA LEU A 109 -6.93 -1.19 10.62
C LEU A 109 -7.40 -0.66 11.97
N SER A 110 -6.45 -0.33 12.83
CA SER A 110 -6.79 0.39 14.08
C SER A 110 -7.55 1.68 13.77
N TRP A 111 -8.46 2.08 14.66
CA TRP A 111 -9.21 3.35 14.54
C TRP A 111 -8.30 4.55 14.22
N LYS A 112 -7.14 4.62 14.88
CA LYS A 112 -6.15 5.67 14.67
C LYS A 112 -5.56 5.65 13.24
N ALA A 113 -5.29 4.46 12.70
CA ALA A 113 -4.81 4.30 11.32
C ALA A 113 -5.91 4.68 10.31
N GLY A 114 -7.15 4.21 10.52
CA GLY A 114 -8.29 4.56 9.68
C GLY A 114 -8.57 6.06 9.62
N MET A 115 -8.57 6.75 10.77
CA MET A 115 -8.76 8.21 10.81
C MET A 115 -7.67 8.99 10.08
N LYS A 116 -6.41 8.54 10.19
CA LYS A 116 -5.28 9.13 9.46
C LYS A 116 -5.42 8.91 7.96
N LEU A 117 -5.79 7.70 7.54
CA LEU A 117 -6.05 7.38 6.15
C LEU A 117 -7.14 8.31 5.58
N MET A 118 -8.27 8.43 6.28
CA MET A 118 -9.36 9.31 5.84
C MET A 118 -8.97 10.78 5.73
N THR A 119 -8.16 11.27 6.68
CA THR A 119 -7.67 12.65 6.63
C THR A 119 -6.77 12.87 5.40
N ALA A 120 -5.83 11.96 5.16
CA ALA A 120 -4.92 12.05 4.02
C ALA A 120 -5.64 11.89 2.66
N LEU A 121 -6.65 11.01 2.57
CA LEU A 121 -7.48 10.86 1.38
C LEU A 121 -8.23 12.15 1.05
N LYS A 122 -8.79 12.81 2.07
CA LYS A 122 -9.46 14.11 1.90
C LYS A 122 -8.48 15.20 1.45
N ASP A 123 -7.26 15.20 1.97
CA ASP A 123 -6.23 16.15 1.54
C ASP A 123 -5.87 15.96 0.06
N PHE A 124 -5.85 14.72 -0.43
CA PHE A 124 -5.58 14.43 -1.84
C PHE A 124 -6.71 14.86 -2.79
N GLN A 125 -7.97 14.85 -2.35
CA GLN A 125 -9.09 15.35 -3.15
C GLN A 125 -9.04 16.88 -3.34
N ASN A 126 -8.48 17.61 -2.39
CA ASN A 126 -8.48 19.08 -2.37
C ASN A 126 -7.22 19.70 -3.01
N ALA A 127 -6.28 18.88 -3.51
CA ALA A 127 -4.96 19.29 -3.98
C ALA A 127 -4.73 18.97 -5.46
#